data_AF-A0A6M3LF61-F1
#
_entry.id   AF-A0A6M3LF61-F1
#
_cell.length_a   1.000
_cell.length_b   1.000
_cell.length_c   1.000
_cell.angle_alpha   90.00
_cell.angle_beta   90.00
_cell.angle_gamma   90.00
#
_symmetry.space_group_name_H-M   'P 1'
#
loop_
_entity.id
_entity.type
_entity.pdbx_description
1 polymer ?
#
loop_
_entity_poly.entity_id
_entity_poly.type
_entity_poly.pdbx_seq_one_letter_code
_entity_poly.pdbx_strand_id
1 'polypeptide(L)'
;MNRINPSERNMKKNIPKYHIFWQRWQDPFTQIKDQIEKQSRSQNINKANFSGSYEDEYESAQHIQSFPMISTPMMPTPMGLMPIPTPDISSFNFWIGHTNFNITKTIFDLLDKMPGIETLECSSPYRFRIAIGRAFNENIVKNNIAQMISRYFIANAKKTHNIPKK
;
A
#
# COMPACT_ATOMS: atom_id res chain seq x y z
N MET A 1 18.02 43.10 21.74
CA MET A 1 16.62 42.69 21.97
C MET A 1 15.85 42.81 20.66
N ASN A 2 15.86 41.77 19.83
CA ASN A 2 15.18 41.79 18.53
C ASN A 2 13.70 41.49 18.72
N ARG A 3 12.86 42.47 18.39
CA ARG A 3 11.40 42.38 18.43
C ARG A 3 10.93 41.46 17.31
N ILE A 4 10.24 40.39 17.69
CA ILE A 4 9.57 39.47 16.79
C ILE A 4 8.40 40.22 16.11
N ASN A 5 8.32 40.14 14.79
CA ASN A 5 7.28 40.78 13.98
C ASN A 5 5.88 40.23 14.32
N PRO A 6 4.84 41.07 14.50
CA PRO A 6 3.49 40.63 14.84
C PRO A 6 2.71 39.93 13.71
N SER A 7 3.28 39.84 12.49
CA SER A 7 2.60 39.28 11.31
C SER A 7 2.53 37.76 11.27
N GLU A 8 3.16 37.05 12.22
CA GLU A 8 3.06 35.59 12.36
C GLU A 8 1.88 35.14 13.24
N ARG A 9 1.11 36.08 13.82
CA ARG A 9 -0.13 35.76 14.54
C ARG A 9 -1.31 35.75 13.57
N ASN A 10 -1.89 34.56 13.39
CA ASN A 10 -3.18 34.28 12.75
C ASN A 10 -3.15 33.82 11.29
N MET A 11 -2.45 32.71 11.04
CA MET A 11 -3.07 31.62 10.28
C MET A 11 -3.35 30.47 11.24
N LYS A 12 -4.36 30.64 12.11
CA LYS A 12 -5.12 29.47 12.57
C LYS A 12 -5.83 28.94 11.32
N LYS A 13 -5.11 28.16 10.50
CA LYS A 13 -5.71 27.34 9.45
C LYS A 13 -6.87 26.65 10.15
N ASN A 14 -8.07 26.84 9.63
CA ASN A 14 -9.28 26.27 10.19
C ASN A 14 -9.18 24.76 9.97
N ILE A 15 -8.47 24.05 10.85
CA ILE A 15 -8.23 22.62 10.70
C ILE A 15 -9.60 21.99 10.81
N PRO A 16 -10.07 21.27 9.77
CA PRO A 16 -11.38 20.66 9.83
C PRO A 16 -11.42 19.72 11.03
N LYS A 17 -12.55 19.74 11.76
CA LYS A 17 -12.75 18.93 12.97
C LYS A 17 -12.39 17.46 12.76
N TYR A 18 -12.60 16.95 11.54
CA TYR A 18 -12.24 15.62 11.10
C TYR A 18 -11.28 15.73 9.91
N HIS A 19 -10.07 15.21 10.07
CA HIS A 19 -9.01 15.32 9.08
C HIS A 19 -8.37 13.96 8.81
N ILE A 20 -7.97 13.75 7.55
CA ILE A 20 -7.25 12.58 7.10
C ILE A 20 -5.97 13.07 6.44
N PHE A 21 -4.84 12.69 7.02
CA PHE A 21 -3.52 12.93 6.44
C PHE A 21 -3.12 11.72 5.60
N TRP A 22 -2.79 11.96 4.33
CA TRP A 22 -2.48 10.91 3.36
C TRP A 22 -0.97 10.76 3.18
N GLN A 23 -0.49 9.53 3.29
CA GLN A 23 0.90 9.16 3.02
C GLN A 23 0.92 8.07 1.96
N ARG A 24 1.73 8.24 0.91
CA ARG A 24 1.94 7.19 -0.09
C ARG A 24 2.69 6.04 0.58
N TRP A 25 2.14 4.83 0.51
CA TRP A 25 2.83 3.65 1.05
C TRP A 25 4.03 3.33 0.16
N GLN A 26 5.15 3.00 0.78
CA GLN A 26 6.39 2.63 0.11
C GLN A 26 6.67 1.18 0.44
N ASP A 27 6.94 0.37 -0.58
CA ASP A 27 7.30 -1.03 -0.39
C ASP A 27 8.69 -1.08 0.29
N PRO A 28 8.82 -1.65 1.50
CA PRO A 28 10.12 -1.75 2.16
C PRO A 28 11.11 -2.62 1.37
N PHE A 29 10.63 -3.47 0.46
CA PHE A 29 11.44 -4.35 -0.36
C PHE A 29 11.82 -3.76 -1.72
N THR A 30 11.35 -2.55 -2.07
CA THR A 30 11.68 -1.92 -3.37
C THR A 30 13.20 -1.81 -3.56
N GLN A 31 13.91 -1.39 -2.51
CA GLN A 31 15.37 -1.21 -2.55
C GLN A 31 16.12 -2.54 -2.71
N ILE A 32 15.55 -3.64 -2.19
CA ILE A 32 16.14 -4.97 -2.26
C ILE A 32 15.96 -5.56 -3.67
N LYS A 33 14.80 -5.34 -4.30
CA LYS A 33 14.55 -5.74 -5.69
C LYS A 33 15.55 -5.10 -6.66
N ASP A 34 15.80 -3.80 -6.52
CA ASP A 34 16.77 -3.08 -7.36
C ASP A 34 18.20 -3.63 -7.21
N GLN A 35 18.58 -4.09 -6.02
CA GLN A 35 19.89 -4.70 -5.77
C GLN A 35 19.99 -6.11 -6.37
N ILE A 36 18.94 -6.93 -6.23
CA ILE A 36 18.88 -8.27 -6.80
C ILE A 36 18.92 -8.19 -8.33
N GLU A 37 18.14 -7.30 -8.95
CA GLU A 37 18.08 -7.16 -10.40
C GLU A 37 19.43 -6.74 -11.00
N LYS A 38 20.13 -5.81 -10.33
CA LYS A 38 21.49 -5.41 -10.68
C LYS A 38 22.49 -6.57 -10.56
N GLN A 39 22.39 -7.40 -9.52
CA GLN A 39 23.25 -8.57 -9.37
C GLN A 39 23.01 -9.63 -10.46
N SER A 40 21.75 -9.88 -10.83
CA SER A 40 21.41 -10.79 -11.94
C SER A 40 21.88 -10.30 -13.31
N ARG A 41 21.88 -8.97 -13.56
CA ARG A 41 22.45 -8.39 -14.79
C ARG A 41 23.97 -8.58 -14.88
N SER A 42 24.68 -8.44 -13.75
CA SER A 42 26.13 -8.62 -13.69
C SER A 42 26.55 -10.08 -13.90
N GLN A 43 25.75 -11.06 -13.46
CA GLN A 43 26.07 -12.48 -13.64
C GLN A 43 25.73 -13.05 -15.03
N ASN A 44 24.85 -12.39 -15.81
CA ASN A 44 24.55 -12.82 -17.18
C ASN A 44 25.66 -12.48 -18.20
N ILE A 45 26.58 -11.57 -17.89
CA ILE A 45 27.74 -11.29 -18.77
C ILE A 45 28.76 -12.46 -18.72
N ASN A 46 28.80 -13.22 -17.62
CA ASN A 46 29.75 -14.33 -17.46
C ASN A 46 29.23 -15.70 -17.93
N LYS A 47 27.96 -15.79 -18.37
CA LYS A 47 27.34 -17.06 -18.83
C LYS A 47 27.38 -17.26 -20.35
N ALA A 48 28.00 -16.35 -21.10
CA ALA A 48 28.14 -16.49 -22.57
C ALA A 48 29.37 -17.32 -23.01
N ASN A 49 30.21 -17.82 -22.09
CA ASN A 49 31.48 -18.50 -22.42
C ASN A 49 31.55 -19.96 -21.92
N PHE A 50 30.46 -20.72 -21.98
CA PHE A 50 30.53 -22.18 -21.77
C PHE A 50 29.87 -22.93 -22.93
N SER A 51 30.48 -22.85 -24.11
CA SER A 51 30.27 -23.81 -25.20
C SER A 51 31.14 -25.03 -24.96
N GLY A 52 30.66 -25.96 -24.13
CA GLY A 52 31.24 -27.29 -23.99
C GLY A 52 30.52 -28.28 -24.91
N SER A 53 31.10 -28.51 -26.09
CA SER A 53 30.71 -29.58 -27.01
C SER A 53 31.05 -30.94 -26.38
N TYR A 54 30.04 -31.77 -26.11
CA TYR A 54 30.16 -33.23 -26.11
C TYR A 54 28.83 -33.81 -26.59
N GLU A 55 28.82 -34.31 -27.83
CA GLU A 55 27.83 -35.26 -28.33
C GLU A 55 28.06 -36.59 -27.61
N ASP A 56 27.01 -37.19 -27.05
CA ASP A 56 26.87 -38.63 -26.95
C ASP A 56 25.40 -38.98 -26.69
N GLU A 57 24.82 -39.72 -27.64
CA GLU A 57 23.49 -40.32 -27.63
C GLU A 57 23.38 -41.40 -26.55
N TYR A 58 22.42 -41.28 -25.62
CA TYR A 58 21.73 -42.44 -25.04
C TYR A 58 20.28 -42.04 -24.70
N GLU A 59 19.35 -42.60 -25.48
CA GLU A 59 17.92 -42.62 -25.19
C GLU A 59 17.64 -43.39 -23.88
N SER A 60 16.55 -43.03 -23.21
CA SER A 60 15.85 -43.75 -22.12
C SER A 60 16.10 -43.28 -20.68
N ALA A 61 15.44 -42.20 -20.25
CA ALA A 61 14.88 -42.11 -18.90
C ALA A 61 13.91 -40.92 -18.77
N GLN A 62 12.62 -41.25 -18.66
CA GLN A 62 11.55 -40.52 -17.96
C GLN A 62 11.40 -39.02 -18.23
N HIS A 63 10.31 -38.69 -18.91
CA HIS A 63 9.72 -37.37 -19.05
C HIS A 63 9.51 -36.69 -17.68
N ILE A 64 10.55 -36.08 -17.13
CA ILE A 64 10.41 -35.07 -16.08
C ILE A 64 9.77 -33.89 -16.78
N GLN A 65 8.47 -33.69 -16.59
CA GLN A 65 7.81 -32.44 -16.93
C GLN A 65 8.64 -31.33 -16.30
N SER A 66 9.34 -30.56 -17.13
CA SER A 66 10.02 -29.35 -16.71
C SER A 66 8.93 -28.39 -16.26
N PHE A 67 8.59 -28.42 -14.97
CA PHE A 67 7.81 -27.36 -14.37
C PHE A 67 8.59 -26.06 -14.64
N PRO A 68 7.95 -25.01 -15.18
CA PRO A 68 8.62 -23.72 -15.27
C PRO A 68 9.09 -23.38 -13.86
N MET A 69 10.40 -23.27 -13.65
CA MET A 69 10.95 -22.83 -12.36
C MET A 69 10.33 -21.46 -12.07
N ILE A 70 9.34 -21.43 -11.19
CA ILE A 70 8.86 -20.18 -10.61
C ILE A 70 10.00 -19.73 -9.70
N SER A 71 10.87 -18.87 -10.22
CA SER A 71 11.91 -18.19 -9.44
C SER A 71 11.21 -17.23 -8.48
N THR A 72 10.64 -17.77 -7.41
CA THR A 72 10.08 -16.95 -6.32
C THR A 72 11.27 -16.53 -5.48
N PRO A 73 11.58 -15.22 -5.38
CA PRO A 73 12.68 -14.78 -4.54
C PRO A 73 12.39 -15.21 -3.09
N MET A 74 13.38 -15.78 -2.40
CA MET A 74 13.25 -16.28 -1.03
C MET A 74 14.11 -15.46 -0.07
N MET A 75 13.65 -15.25 1.16
CA MET A 75 14.40 -14.57 2.22
C MET A 75 14.77 -15.59 3.32
N PRO A 76 16.05 -15.68 3.72
CA PRO A 76 16.43 -16.48 4.88
C PRO A 76 15.95 -15.80 6.17
N THR A 77 15.23 -16.55 6.99
CA THR A 77 14.83 -16.16 8.34
C THR A 77 15.34 -17.20 9.33
N PRO A 78 15.45 -16.91 10.65
CA PRO A 78 15.82 -17.92 11.65
C PRO A 78 14.88 -19.14 11.67
N MET A 79 13.70 -19.04 11.07
CA MET A 79 12.70 -20.10 10.95
C MET A 79 12.78 -20.87 9.62
N GLY A 80 13.73 -20.53 8.74
CA GLY A 80 13.91 -21.16 7.42
C GLY A 80 13.78 -20.18 6.25
N LEU A 81 13.69 -20.72 5.03
CA LEU A 81 13.51 -19.94 3.82
C LEU A 81 12.03 -19.56 3.67
N MET A 82 11.73 -18.27 3.78
CA MET A 82 10.39 -17.74 3.54
C MET A 82 10.31 -17.24 2.08
N PRO A 83 9.31 -17.66 1.30
CA PRO A 83 9.07 -17.04 -0.01
C PRO A 83 8.73 -15.57 0.18
N ILE A 84 9.43 -14.69 -0.53
CA ILE A 84 9.08 -13.27 -0.56
C ILE A 84 7.79 -13.18 -1.38
N PRO A 85 6.69 -12.63 -0.80
CA PRO A 85 5.45 -12.53 -1.53
C PRO A 85 5.69 -11.67 -2.78
N THR A 86 5.54 -12.31 -3.93
CA THR A 86 5.51 -11.68 -5.25
C THR A 86 4.10 -11.70 -5.85
N PRO A 87 3.05 -11.20 -5.17
CA PRO A 87 1.92 -10.69 -5.92
C PRO A 87 2.14 -9.22 -6.23
N ASP A 88 1.48 -8.76 -7.28
CA ASP A 88 1.32 -7.43 -7.86
C ASP A 88 1.00 -6.27 -6.89
N ILE A 89 1.63 -6.20 -5.72
CA ILE A 89 1.58 -5.08 -4.78
C ILE A 89 2.07 -3.80 -5.47
N SER A 90 2.97 -3.91 -6.45
CA SER A 90 3.40 -2.78 -7.28
C SER A 90 2.32 -2.28 -8.25
N SER A 91 1.30 -3.09 -8.55
CA SER A 91 0.24 -2.71 -9.49
C SER A 91 -0.77 -1.76 -8.89
N PHE A 92 -0.81 -1.64 -7.56
CA PHE A 92 -1.76 -0.78 -6.86
C PHE A 92 -1.11 0.45 -6.24
N ASN A 93 -1.81 1.58 -6.34
CA ASN A 93 -1.42 2.79 -5.64
C ASN A 93 -1.89 2.71 -4.19
N PHE A 94 -1.01 2.21 -3.32
CA PHE A 94 -1.28 2.12 -1.89
C PHE A 94 -1.11 3.45 -1.17
N TRP A 95 -2.09 3.80 -0.35
CA TRP A 95 -2.11 4.98 0.49
C TRP A 95 -2.45 4.62 1.92
N ILE A 96 -1.74 5.24 2.86
CA ILE A 96 -2.06 5.20 4.29
C ILE A 96 -2.80 6.49 4.64
N GLY A 97 -4.00 6.35 5.20
CA GLY A 97 -4.75 7.43 5.81
C GLY A 97 -4.53 7.44 7.32
N HIS A 98 -4.01 8.56 7.85
CA HIS A 98 -3.92 8.82 9.29
C HIS A 98 -5.07 9.75 9.69
N THR A 99 -5.90 9.32 10.63
CA THR A 99 -7.11 10.03 11.05
C THR A 99 -6.97 10.60 12.46
N ASN A 100 -7.66 11.71 12.73
CA ASN A 100 -7.81 12.26 14.09
C ASN A 100 -9.10 11.77 14.78
N PHE A 101 -9.78 10.78 14.22
CA PHE A 101 -11.00 10.17 14.74
C PHE A 101 -10.89 8.65 14.65
N ASN A 102 -11.64 7.98 15.53
CA ASN A 102 -11.67 6.52 15.55
C ASN A 102 -12.44 5.97 14.33
N ILE A 103 -11.84 5.02 13.63
CA ILE A 103 -12.42 4.30 12.51
C ILE A 103 -13.31 3.21 13.08
N THR A 104 -14.60 3.54 13.23
CA THR A 104 -15.62 2.58 13.66
C THR A 104 -15.95 1.61 12.53
N LYS A 105 -16.53 0.46 12.86
CA LYS A 105 -17.01 -0.52 11.86
C LYS A 105 -17.90 0.12 10.80
N THR A 106 -18.76 1.07 11.18
CA THR A 106 -19.59 1.82 10.24
C THR A 106 -18.80 2.68 9.26
N ILE A 107 -17.70 3.31 9.70
CA ILE A 107 -16.82 4.08 8.81
C ILE A 107 -16.06 3.13 7.88
N PHE A 108 -15.62 1.99 8.39
CA PHE A 108 -14.99 0.94 7.59
C PHE A 108 -15.93 0.45 6.47
N ASP A 109 -17.16 0.08 6.81
CA ASP A 109 -18.16 -0.40 5.85
C ASP A 109 -18.53 0.68 4.80
N LEU A 110 -18.46 1.96 5.18
CA LEU A 110 -18.66 3.07 4.25
C LEU A 110 -17.48 3.24 3.28
N LEU A 111 -16.25 3.07 3.77
CA LEU A 111 -15.04 3.13 2.95
C LEU A 111 -14.99 1.95 1.98
N ASP A 112 -15.29 0.74 2.45
CA ASP A 112 -15.23 -0.50 1.65
C ASP A 112 -16.15 -0.48 0.42
N LYS A 113 -17.29 0.21 0.52
CA LYS A 113 -18.27 0.36 -0.58
C LYS A 113 -17.96 1.51 -1.54
N MET A 114 -16.87 2.24 -1.33
CA MET A 114 -16.59 3.42 -2.14
C MET A 114 -16.02 3.05 -3.52
N PRO A 115 -16.53 3.64 -4.61
CA PRO A 115 -15.97 3.42 -5.93
C PRO A 115 -14.51 3.91 -6.00
N GLY A 116 -13.65 3.06 -6.55
CA GLY A 116 -12.23 3.33 -6.75
C GLY A 116 -11.31 2.83 -5.64
N ILE A 117 -11.86 2.31 -4.53
CA ILE A 117 -11.11 1.55 -3.55
C ILE A 117 -11.19 0.07 -3.90
N GLU A 118 -10.04 -0.57 -4.09
CA GLU A 118 -9.97 -2.01 -4.39
C GLU A 118 -9.66 -2.85 -3.17
N THR A 119 -8.93 -2.28 -2.21
CA THR A 119 -8.58 -2.96 -0.97
C THR A 119 -8.58 -1.95 0.15
N LEU A 120 -9.14 -2.34 1.29
CA LEU A 120 -9.17 -1.56 2.51
C LEU A 120 -8.71 -2.43 3.68
N GLU A 121 -7.78 -1.92 4.46
CA GLU A 121 -7.26 -2.61 5.64
C GLU A 121 -7.09 -1.62 6.80
N CYS A 122 -7.64 -1.94 7.96
CA CYS A 122 -7.45 -1.16 9.18
C CYS A 122 -6.31 -1.77 10.00
N SER A 123 -5.20 -1.03 10.09
CA SER A 123 -4.05 -1.42 10.93
C SER A 123 -4.16 -0.89 12.36
N SER A 124 -4.92 0.19 12.58
CA SER A 124 -5.23 0.70 13.91
C SER A 124 -6.55 1.48 13.92
N PRO A 125 -7.08 1.84 15.11
CA PRO A 125 -8.26 2.70 15.23
C PRO A 125 -8.13 4.07 14.54
N TYR A 126 -6.91 4.53 14.25
CA TYR A 126 -6.63 5.83 13.63
C TYR A 126 -5.87 5.73 12.31
N ARG A 127 -5.65 4.51 11.81
CA ARG A 127 -4.86 4.26 10.60
C ARG A 127 -5.49 3.17 9.77
N PHE A 128 -5.61 3.48 8.49
CA PHE A 128 -6.05 2.53 7.49
C PHE A 128 -5.19 2.64 6.24
N ARG A 129 -5.10 1.54 5.51
CA ARG A 129 -4.43 1.42 4.23
C ARG A 129 -5.50 1.17 3.17
N ILE A 130 -5.38 1.88 2.04
CA ILE A 130 -6.22 1.67 0.87
C ILE A 130 -5.37 1.43 -0.36
N ALA A 131 -5.85 0.56 -1.24
CA ALA A 131 -5.43 0.48 -2.63
C ALA A 131 -6.43 1.26 -3.48
N ILE A 132 -5.94 2.24 -4.24
CA ILE A 132 -6.76 2.94 -5.24
C ILE A 132 -6.55 2.29 -6.59
N GLY A 133 -7.65 1.91 -7.25
CA GLY A 133 -7.62 1.28 -8.56
C GLY A 133 -7.01 2.20 -9.63
N ARG A 134 -6.24 1.64 -10.56
CA ARG A 134 -5.45 2.43 -11.53
C ARG A 134 -6.31 3.26 -12.50
N ALA A 135 -7.55 2.82 -12.75
CA ALA A 135 -8.50 3.55 -13.59
C ALA A 135 -9.08 4.80 -12.91
N PHE A 136 -8.82 5.01 -11.62
CA PHE A 136 -9.38 6.11 -10.84
C PHE A 136 -8.34 7.18 -10.55
N ASN A 137 -8.79 8.43 -10.52
CA ASN A 137 -7.94 9.54 -10.08
C ASN A 137 -7.85 9.56 -8.55
N GLU A 138 -6.64 9.34 -8.03
CA GLU A 138 -6.40 9.27 -6.59
C GLU A 138 -6.87 10.50 -5.81
N ASN A 139 -6.72 11.70 -6.38
CA ASN A 139 -7.11 12.93 -5.70
C ASN A 139 -8.62 13.04 -5.59
N ILE A 140 -9.35 12.60 -6.61
CA ILE A 140 -10.82 12.55 -6.60
C ILE A 140 -11.29 11.55 -5.54
N VAL A 141 -10.70 10.35 -5.51
CA VAL A 141 -11.02 9.32 -4.51
C VAL A 141 -10.77 9.85 -3.10
N LYS A 142 -9.58 10.37 -2.81
CA LYS A 142 -9.22 10.98 -1.50
C LYS A 142 -10.19 12.09 -1.06
N ASN A 143 -10.60 12.95 -2.00
CA ASN A 143 -11.57 14.01 -1.71
C ASN A 143 -12.97 13.44 -1.42
N ASN A 144 -13.41 12.43 -2.17
CA ASN A 144 -14.68 11.74 -1.92
C ASN A 144 -14.68 11.08 -0.54
N ILE A 145 -13.56 10.46 -0.14
CA ILE A 145 -13.38 9.90 1.20
C ILE A 145 -13.62 10.97 2.28
N ALA A 146 -12.94 12.10 2.16
CA ALA A 146 -13.02 13.19 3.13
C ALA A 146 -14.45 13.76 3.22
N GLN A 147 -15.13 13.92 2.08
CA GLN A 147 -16.50 14.42 2.03
C GLN A 147 -17.49 13.43 2.67
N MET A 148 -17.37 12.14 2.34
CA MET A 148 -18.22 11.09 2.88
C MET A 148 -18.14 11.03 4.40
N ILE A 149 -16.92 11.02 4.94
CA ILE A 149 -16.69 10.97 6.39
C ILE A 149 -17.21 12.24 7.06
N SER A 150 -16.98 13.42 6.46
CA SER A 150 -17.52 14.68 6.97
C SER A 150 -19.05 14.65 7.06
N ARG A 151 -19.72 14.14 6.02
CA ARG A 151 -21.19 13.99 6.00
C ARG A 151 -21.68 13.03 7.09
N TYR A 152 -20.99 11.90 7.29
CA TYR A 152 -21.30 10.94 8.35
C TYR A 152 -21.27 11.58 9.74
N PHE A 153 -20.21 12.34 10.04
CA PHE A 153 -20.11 13.03 11.33
C PHE A 153 -21.15 14.13 11.51
N ILE A 154 -21.44 14.92 10.46
CA ILE A 154 -22.50 15.93 10.51
C ILE A 154 -23.87 15.29 10.79
N ALA A 155 -24.18 14.16 10.13
CA ALA A 155 -25.43 13.44 10.33
C ALA A 155 -25.57 12.90 11.76
N ASN A 156 -24.48 12.35 12.32
CA ASN A 156 -24.49 11.83 13.69
C ASN A 156 -24.58 12.94 14.75
N ALA A 157 -23.95 14.09 14.52
CA ALA A 157 -24.08 15.24 15.43
C ALA A 157 -25.52 15.75 15.53
N LYS A 158 -26.29 15.70 14.43
CA LYS A 158 -27.72 16.06 14.44
C LYS A 158 -28.56 15.07 15.25
N LYS A 159 -28.27 13.77 15.17
CA LYS A 159 -28.99 12.72 15.90
C LYS A 159 -28.84 12.86 17.42
N THR A 160 -27.64 13.19 17.90
CA THR A 160 -27.38 13.38 19.33
C THR A 160 -28.11 14.59 19.93
N HIS A 161 -28.55 15.55 19.11
CA HIS A 161 -29.26 16.74 19.58
C HIS A 161 -30.78 16.58 19.64
N ASN A 162 -31.32 15.49 19.08
CA ASN A 162 -32.76 15.19 19.05
C ASN A 162 -33.20 14.19 20.13
N ILE A 163 -32.36 13.93 21.14
CA ILE A 163 -32.77 13.10 22.28
C ILE A 163 -33.59 14.00 23.23
N PRO A 164 -34.91 13.79 23.37
CA PRO A 164 -35.68 14.54 24.35
C PRO A 164 -35.11 14.23 25.74
N LYS A 165 -34.76 15.28 26.48
CA LYS A 165 -34.44 15.15 27.91
C LYS A 165 -35.68 14.59 28.59
N LYS A 166 -35.60 13.33 29.03
CA LYS A 166 -36.57 12.76 29.97
C LYS A 166 -36.35 13.38 31.34
#